data_AF-A0A564Z732-F1
#
_entry.id   AF-A0A564Z732-F1
#
_cell.length_a   1.000
_cell.length_b   1.000
_cell.length_c   1.000
_cell.angle_alpha   90.00
_cell.angle_beta   90.00
_cell.angle_gamma   90.00
#
_symmetry.space_group_name_H-M   'P 1'
#
loop_
_entity.id
_entity.type
_entity.pdbx_description
1 polymer ?
#
loop_
_entity_poly.entity_id
_entity_poly.type
_entity_poly.pdbx_seq_one_letter_code
_entity_poly.pdbx_strand_id
1 'polypeptide(L)'
;CRVPDITNASITLTNLSGTPNKEVVKIGTLLEHDTSISISCQSGYNLAEGLTKPLQRSSATTLCKNGNWDHKYECQPARCTTRPPNIPNALARFYGLHHGSVVRYQCFPGFELDTNRTEVLLRKVVRNGGLTNTWPLTHDRYSVKCEYGVWKGEPPTCVHVHCNQPPVPVGTEVYLVGSRGRWPFDARQGLPTHGAVIEYACLKDDHRIEGPRFSFCIDGHWSPDETPNCTKITHDVIPPSWLFYKP
;
A
#
# COMPACT_ATOMS: atom_id res chain seq x y z
N CYS A 1 26.54 38.31 20.80
CA CYS A 1 25.25 37.60 20.70
C CYS A 1 25.21 36.44 21.69
N ARG A 2 24.06 36.18 22.32
CA ARG A 2 23.90 35.05 23.25
C ARG A 2 23.60 33.77 22.47
N VAL A 3 24.37 32.70 22.67
CA VAL A 3 24.16 31.41 22.01
C VAL A 3 22.75 30.88 22.33
N PRO A 4 21.92 30.58 21.31
CA PRO A 4 20.53 30.17 21.51
C PRO A 4 20.44 28.77 22.10
N ASP A 5 19.35 28.51 22.82
CA ASP A 5 18.98 27.17 23.28
C ASP A 5 18.07 26.54 22.22
N ILE A 6 18.61 25.59 21.43
CA ILE A 6 17.89 24.90 20.37
C ILE A 6 17.84 23.42 20.73
N THR A 7 16.64 22.92 21.03
CA THR A 7 16.42 21.50 21.35
C THR A 7 16.79 20.61 20.17
N ASN A 8 17.44 19.48 20.42
CA ASN A 8 17.89 18.52 19.41
C ASN A 8 18.88 19.10 18.37
N ALA A 9 19.69 20.09 18.77
CA ALA A 9 20.75 20.65 17.95
C ALA A 9 22.11 20.65 18.68
N SER A 10 23.19 20.58 17.90
CA SER A 10 24.56 20.87 18.35
C SER A 10 25.05 22.17 17.71
N ILE A 11 25.66 23.05 18.50
CA ILE A 11 26.15 24.35 18.05
C ILE A 11 27.68 24.37 18.13
N THR A 12 28.35 24.68 17.04
CA THR A 12 29.81 24.79 16.95
C THR A 12 30.21 26.15 16.40
N LEU A 13 31.40 26.65 16.74
CA LEU A 13 31.94 27.84 16.05
C LEU A 13 32.22 27.52 14.58
N THR A 14 32.27 28.52 13.71
CA THR A 14 32.82 28.35 12.35
C THR A 14 34.18 29.01 12.24
N ASN A 15 35.07 28.41 11.44
CA ASN A 15 36.35 28.99 11.06
C ASN A 15 36.17 30.17 10.09
N LEU A 16 37.24 30.93 9.87
CA LEU A 16 37.31 32.00 8.86
C LEU A 16 36.98 31.52 7.44
N SER A 17 37.09 30.22 7.17
CA SER A 17 36.70 29.56 5.91
C SER A 17 35.23 29.16 5.83
N GLY A 18 34.42 29.47 6.85
CA GLY A 18 32.99 29.11 6.93
C GLY A 18 32.72 27.65 7.33
N THR A 19 33.75 26.87 7.64
CA THR A 19 33.61 25.46 8.04
C THR A 19 33.33 25.32 9.55
N PRO A 20 32.52 24.35 9.99
CA PRO A 20 32.28 24.12 11.41
C PRO A 20 33.56 23.65 12.11
N ASN A 21 33.90 24.27 13.23
CA ASN A 21 34.90 23.77 14.17
C ASN A 21 34.38 22.53 14.90
N LYS A 22 35.30 21.76 15.47
CA LYS A 22 34.97 20.58 16.28
C LYS A 22 34.52 20.94 17.70
N GLU A 23 34.74 22.19 18.13
CA GLU A 23 34.40 22.64 19.48
C GLU A 23 32.93 23.04 19.58
N VAL A 24 32.21 22.35 20.46
CA VAL A 24 30.81 22.64 20.78
C VAL A 24 30.75 23.81 21.75
N VAL A 25 29.95 24.83 21.42
CA VAL A 25 29.78 26.03 22.24
C VAL A 25 28.67 25.81 23.26
N LYS A 26 28.90 26.18 24.51
CA LYS A 26 27.89 26.08 25.57
C LYS A 26 26.73 27.05 25.31
N ILE A 27 25.51 26.56 25.51
CA ILE A 27 24.29 27.36 25.43
C ILE A 27 24.38 28.56 26.40
N GLY A 28 23.89 29.71 25.97
CA GLY A 28 23.89 30.93 26.79
C GLY A 28 25.21 31.70 26.83
N THR A 29 26.30 31.16 26.25
CA THR A 29 27.58 31.87 26.11
C THR A 29 27.40 33.17 25.31
N LEU A 30 28.11 34.23 25.69
CA LEU A 30 28.13 35.48 24.93
C LEU A 30 29.30 35.48 23.95
N LEU A 31 28.98 35.63 22.67
CA LEU A 31 29.95 35.73 21.58
C LEU A 31 30.07 37.18 21.08
N GLU A 32 31.20 37.54 20.50
CA GLU A 32 31.45 38.88 19.98
C GLU A 32 30.69 39.16 18.67
N HIS A 33 30.66 40.41 18.24
CA HIS A 33 30.16 40.78 16.91
C HIS A 33 31.02 40.09 15.82
N ASP A 34 30.44 39.85 14.66
CA ASP A 34 31.04 39.17 13.51
C ASP A 34 31.46 37.70 13.75
N THR A 35 31.11 37.15 14.90
CA THR A 35 31.29 35.71 15.16
C THR A 35 30.19 34.91 14.45
N SER A 36 30.56 33.85 13.75
CA SER A 36 29.64 32.91 13.11
C SER A 36 29.59 31.58 13.86
N ILE A 37 28.38 31.04 13.99
CA ILE A 37 28.14 29.71 14.57
C ILE A 37 27.45 28.81 13.56
N SER A 38 27.82 27.54 13.54
CA SER A 38 27.15 26.49 12.79
C SER A 38 26.20 25.74 13.73
N ILE A 39 24.94 25.65 13.31
CA ILE A 39 23.89 24.91 14.00
C ILE A 39 23.63 23.65 13.18
N SER A 40 23.73 22.49 13.82
CA SER A 40 23.48 21.19 13.21
C SER A 40 22.44 20.42 14.01
N CYS A 41 21.32 20.07 13.39
CA CYS A 41 20.27 19.26 13.99
C CYS A 41 20.73 17.80 14.17
N GLN A 42 20.24 17.16 15.22
CA GLN A 42 20.42 15.72 15.44
C GLN A 42 19.75 14.91 14.32
N SER A 43 20.17 13.65 14.17
CA SER A 43 19.60 12.74 13.17
C SER A 43 18.08 12.63 13.34
N GLY A 44 17.36 12.71 12.21
CA GLY A 44 15.90 12.68 12.20
C GLY A 44 15.20 14.03 12.42
N TYR A 45 15.96 15.12 12.52
CA TYR A 45 15.46 16.50 12.56
C TYR A 45 16.02 17.31 11.37
N ASN A 46 15.19 18.22 10.85
CA ASN A 46 15.56 19.17 9.80
C ASN A 46 15.54 20.59 10.36
N LEU A 47 16.40 21.44 9.82
CA LEU A 47 16.51 22.83 10.22
C LEU A 47 15.32 23.63 9.66
N ALA A 48 14.67 24.45 10.48
CA ALA A 48 13.65 25.42 10.08
C ALA A 48 14.12 26.82 10.46
N GLU A 49 13.77 27.82 9.66
CA GLU A 49 14.13 29.22 9.92
C GLU A 49 12.89 30.01 10.35
N GLY A 50 12.83 30.40 11.63
CA GLY A 50 11.62 30.96 12.23
C GLY A 50 10.39 30.05 12.08
N LEU A 51 9.22 30.65 11.81
CA LEU A 51 7.95 29.94 11.58
C LEU A 51 7.77 29.43 10.13
N THR A 52 8.82 29.45 9.31
CA THR A 52 8.74 29.08 7.90
C THR A 52 8.91 27.57 7.67
N LYS A 53 8.63 27.08 6.45
CA LYS A 53 8.72 25.64 6.11
C LYS A 53 10.13 25.09 6.42
N PRO A 54 10.25 23.86 6.95
CA PRO A 54 11.54 23.24 7.24
C PRO A 54 12.39 23.14 5.98
N LEU A 55 13.64 23.58 6.09
CA LEU A 55 14.64 23.51 5.05
C LEU A 55 15.05 22.03 4.88
N GLN A 56 15.27 21.57 3.65
CA GLN A 56 15.75 20.20 3.37
C GLN A 56 17.25 20.04 3.70
N ARG A 57 17.72 20.68 4.76
CA ARG A 57 19.10 20.61 5.26
C ARG A 57 19.09 20.43 6.77
N SER A 58 20.10 19.74 7.28
CA SER A 58 20.26 19.48 8.72
C SER A 58 21.17 20.50 9.41
N SER A 59 21.86 21.37 8.67
CA SER A 59 22.74 22.38 9.25
C SER A 59 22.71 23.72 8.50
N ALA A 60 23.00 24.80 9.22
CA ALA A 60 23.22 26.14 8.67
C ALA A 60 24.13 26.96 9.59
N THR A 61 24.65 28.06 9.05
CA THR A 61 25.48 29.01 9.79
C THR A 61 24.71 30.32 9.99
N THR A 62 24.85 30.96 11.15
CA THR A 62 24.29 32.29 11.42
C THR A 62 25.36 33.23 11.98
N LEU A 63 25.29 34.50 11.61
CA LEU A 63 26.26 35.54 11.94
C LEU A 63 25.74 36.41 13.08
N CYS A 64 26.60 36.78 14.02
CA CYS A 64 26.29 37.74 15.06
C CYS A 64 26.42 39.19 14.55
N LYS A 65 25.28 39.89 14.38
CA LYS A 65 25.23 41.31 13.97
C LYS A 65 24.73 42.18 15.10
N ASN A 66 25.59 43.06 15.64
CA ASN A 66 25.24 44.05 16.66
C ASN A 66 24.42 43.50 17.84
N GLY A 67 24.77 42.30 18.32
CA GLY A 67 24.12 41.67 19.46
C GLY A 67 22.94 40.73 19.12
N ASN A 68 22.45 40.71 17.88
CA ASN A 68 21.41 39.79 17.42
C ASN A 68 21.95 38.81 16.35
N TRP A 69 21.36 37.60 16.30
CA TRP A 69 21.68 36.64 15.26
C TRP A 69 20.94 36.99 13.97
N ASP A 70 21.63 36.92 12.83
CA ASP A 70 21.08 37.25 11.51
C ASP A 70 19.88 36.37 11.16
N HIS A 71 20.01 35.07 11.43
CA HIS A 71 18.96 34.08 11.26
C HIS A 71 18.71 33.32 12.57
N LYS A 72 17.43 33.05 12.86
CA LYS A 72 16.98 32.24 13.99
C LYS A 72 16.52 30.88 13.48
N TYR A 73 17.14 29.82 13.98
CA TYR A 73 16.87 28.45 13.54
C TYR A 73 16.25 27.61 14.64
N GLU A 74 15.42 26.64 14.23
CA GLU A 74 14.80 25.63 15.08
C GLU A 74 14.96 24.25 14.42
N CYS A 75 15.09 23.18 15.22
CA CYS A 75 15.13 21.82 14.70
C CYS A 75 13.74 21.18 14.81
N GLN A 76 13.11 20.90 13.67
CA GLN A 76 11.79 20.26 13.60
C GLN A 76 11.93 18.80 13.14
N PRO A 77 11.04 17.88 13.55
CA PRO A 77 11.07 16.50 13.09
C PRO A 77 11.12 16.39 11.56
N ALA A 78 12.05 15.60 11.06
CA ALA A 78 12.28 15.51 9.62
C ALA A 78 11.06 14.91 8.90
N ARG A 79 10.78 15.47 7.72
CA ARG A 79 9.87 14.88 6.75
C ARG A 79 10.55 13.70 6.05
N CYS A 80 9.76 12.72 5.63
CA CYS A 80 10.26 11.64 4.79
C CYS A 80 10.60 12.21 3.41
N THR A 81 11.79 11.85 2.91
CA THR A 81 12.28 12.26 1.58
C THR A 81 11.99 11.21 0.53
N THR A 82 11.86 9.96 0.96
CA THR A 82 11.52 8.82 0.10
C THR A 82 10.00 8.61 0.04
N ARG A 83 9.53 8.04 -1.07
CA ARG A 83 8.15 7.55 -1.20
C ARG A 83 7.93 6.41 -0.19
N PRO A 84 6.70 6.24 0.35
CA PRO A 84 6.37 5.09 1.17
C PRO A 84 6.75 3.76 0.50
N PRO A 85 7.02 2.70 1.29
CA PRO A 85 7.28 1.36 0.77
C PRO A 85 6.24 0.93 -0.27
N ASN A 86 6.71 0.39 -1.39
CA ASN A 86 5.84 -0.15 -2.41
C ASN A 86 5.42 -1.57 -2.02
N ILE A 87 4.13 -1.88 -2.15
CA ILE A 87 3.57 -3.22 -1.91
C ILE A 87 3.05 -3.75 -3.26
N PRO A 88 3.44 -4.96 -3.67
CA PRO A 88 2.92 -5.59 -4.87
C PRO A 88 1.40 -5.71 -4.82
N ASN A 89 0.75 -5.44 -5.95
CA ASN A 89 -0.70 -5.54 -6.09
C ASN A 89 -1.50 -4.65 -5.12
N ALA A 90 -0.92 -3.53 -4.68
CA ALA A 90 -1.58 -2.59 -3.79
C ALA A 90 -1.29 -1.13 -4.17
N LEU A 91 -2.25 -0.27 -3.84
CA LEU A 91 -2.15 1.17 -3.92
C LEU A 91 -1.81 1.75 -2.54
N ALA A 92 -0.73 2.54 -2.47
CA ALA A 92 -0.43 3.37 -1.30
C ALA A 92 -1.23 4.67 -1.33
N ARG A 93 -2.06 4.92 -0.31
CA ARG A 93 -2.85 6.14 -0.13
C ARG A 93 -2.25 7.00 0.99
N PHE A 94 -1.80 8.20 0.64
CA PHE A 94 -1.23 9.17 1.57
C PHE A 94 -1.40 10.61 1.04
N TYR A 95 -1.44 11.58 1.96
CA TYR A 95 -1.68 12.99 1.64
C TYR A 95 -0.43 13.87 1.77
N GLY A 96 0.68 13.31 2.25
CA GLY A 96 1.91 14.05 2.46
C GLY A 96 3.06 13.16 2.91
N LEU A 97 4.23 13.79 3.05
CA LEU A 97 5.47 13.17 3.52
C LEU A 97 5.97 13.82 4.82
N HIS A 98 5.15 14.65 5.46
CA HIS A 98 5.55 15.35 6.68
C HIS A 98 5.64 14.35 7.85
N HIS A 99 6.38 14.74 8.88
CA HIS A 99 6.42 13.96 10.12
C HIS A 99 5.01 13.67 10.62
N GLY A 100 4.71 12.41 10.93
CA GLY A 100 3.39 11.94 11.34
C GLY A 100 2.43 11.60 10.19
N SER A 101 2.80 11.83 8.93
CA SER A 101 2.01 11.35 7.78
C SER A 101 1.83 9.83 7.83
N VAL A 102 0.60 9.37 7.68
CA VAL A 102 0.22 7.94 7.65
C VAL A 102 -0.13 7.52 6.23
N VAL A 103 0.33 6.34 5.85
CA VAL A 103 0.09 5.73 4.54
C VAL A 103 -0.73 4.48 4.74
N ARG A 104 -1.92 4.44 4.14
CA ARG A 104 -2.79 3.26 4.14
C ARG A 104 -2.70 2.56 2.80
N TYR A 105 -2.71 1.23 2.82
CA TYR A 105 -2.62 0.43 1.60
C TYR A 105 -3.97 -0.18 1.26
N GLN A 106 -4.28 -0.20 -0.02
CA GLN A 106 -5.48 -0.81 -0.58
C GLN A 106 -5.06 -1.82 -1.65
N CYS A 107 -5.41 -3.10 -1.48
CA CYS A 107 -5.15 -4.11 -2.51
C CYS A 107 -5.93 -3.80 -3.79
N PHE A 108 -5.35 -4.14 -4.95
CA PHE A 108 -6.04 -4.04 -6.24
C PHE A 108 -7.15 -5.08 -6.36
N PRO A 109 -8.14 -4.89 -7.25
CA PRO A 109 -9.19 -5.88 -7.48
C PRO A 109 -8.64 -7.27 -7.78
N GLY A 110 -9.24 -8.30 -7.19
CA GLY A 110 -8.73 -9.68 -7.22
C GLY A 110 -7.58 -10.00 -6.27
N PHE A 111 -7.20 -9.04 -5.42
CA PHE A 111 -6.27 -9.26 -4.34
C PHE A 111 -6.89 -8.87 -3.00
N GLU A 112 -6.61 -9.66 -1.98
CA GLU A 112 -7.04 -9.42 -0.62
C GLU A 112 -5.87 -9.34 0.34
N LEU A 113 -6.12 -8.75 1.50
CA LEU A 113 -5.14 -8.61 2.55
C LEU A 113 -4.86 -9.97 3.20
N ASP A 114 -3.61 -10.40 3.23
CA ASP A 114 -3.19 -11.59 3.98
C ASP A 114 -3.14 -11.26 5.48
N THR A 115 -4.30 -11.26 6.12
CA THR A 115 -4.46 -10.95 7.55
C THR A 115 -3.68 -11.92 8.42
N ASN A 116 -3.62 -13.21 8.08
CA ASN A 116 -2.92 -14.22 8.85
C ASN A 116 -1.42 -13.96 8.91
N ARG A 117 -0.77 -13.77 7.75
CA ARG A 117 0.67 -13.48 7.70
C ARG A 117 0.98 -12.13 8.32
N THR A 118 0.15 -11.14 8.04
CA THR A 118 0.35 -9.78 8.56
C THR A 118 0.16 -9.75 10.08
N GLU A 119 -0.80 -10.49 10.65
CA GLU A 119 -0.97 -10.63 12.09
C GLU A 119 0.19 -11.38 12.76
N VAL A 120 0.72 -12.43 12.14
CA VAL A 120 1.89 -13.15 12.65
C VAL A 120 3.12 -12.23 12.73
N LEU A 121 3.34 -11.41 11.70
CA LEU A 121 4.41 -10.40 11.69
C LEU A 121 4.20 -9.36 12.80
N LEU A 122 2.98 -8.82 12.93
CA LEU A 122 2.65 -7.88 14.00
C LEU A 122 2.88 -8.47 15.40
N ARG A 123 2.46 -9.73 15.66
CA ARG A 123 2.69 -10.41 16.95
C ARG A 123 4.18 -10.60 17.27
N LYS A 124 5.05 -10.77 16.27
CA LYS A 124 6.50 -10.82 16.48
C LYS A 124 7.05 -9.46 16.93
N VAL A 125 6.57 -8.37 16.32
CA VAL A 125 6.98 -7.01 16.70
C VAL A 125 6.52 -6.66 18.13
N VAL A 126 5.28 -7.01 18.51
CA VAL A 126 4.78 -6.80 19.88
C VAL A 126 5.67 -7.52 20.90
N ARG A 127 6.02 -8.78 20.66
CA ARG A 127 6.83 -9.59 21.58
C ARG A 127 8.26 -9.07 21.76
N ASN A 128 8.82 -8.44 20.73
CA ASN A 128 10.15 -7.83 20.80
C ASN A 128 10.13 -6.44 21.45
N GLY A 129 9.04 -6.06 22.13
CA GLY A 129 8.90 -4.75 22.77
C GLY A 129 8.76 -3.59 21.79
N GLY A 130 8.50 -3.86 20.51
CA GLY A 130 8.45 -2.84 19.45
C GLY A 130 7.20 -1.97 19.45
N LEU A 131 6.22 -2.26 20.31
CA LEU A 131 4.94 -1.55 20.38
C LEU A 131 4.67 -1.07 21.81
N THR A 132 5.50 -0.15 22.30
CA THR A 132 5.22 0.61 23.52
C THR A 132 4.32 1.80 23.18
N ASN A 133 3.04 1.69 23.53
CA ASN A 133 2.06 2.75 23.76
C ASN A 133 2.14 4.01 22.87
N THR A 134 1.90 3.84 21.57
CA THR A 134 1.05 4.69 20.71
C THR A 134 1.37 4.30 19.28
N TRP A 135 0.34 3.89 18.52
CA TRP A 135 0.42 3.44 17.12
C TRP A 135 0.85 1.95 16.94
N PRO A 136 0.17 1.15 16.09
CA PRO A 136 -1.04 1.47 15.32
C PRO A 136 -2.33 1.34 16.17
N LEU A 137 -3.24 2.31 16.03
CA LEU A 137 -4.63 2.17 16.51
C LEU A 137 -5.35 1.09 15.69
N THR A 138 -6.49 0.58 16.15
CA THR A 138 -7.27 -0.45 15.42
C THR A 138 -7.57 -0.07 13.96
N HIS A 139 -7.74 1.22 13.67
CA HIS A 139 -7.99 1.77 12.33
C HIS A 139 -6.73 2.03 11.48
N ASP A 140 -5.55 1.99 12.10
CA ASP A 140 -4.23 2.16 11.46
C ASP A 140 -3.46 0.83 11.38
N ARG A 141 -4.14 -0.27 11.69
CA ARG A 141 -3.60 -1.61 11.48
C ARG A 141 -3.26 -1.75 9.99
N TYR A 142 -2.03 -2.18 9.69
CA TYR A 142 -1.52 -2.33 8.31
C TYR A 142 -1.21 -1.02 7.58
N SER A 143 -0.64 -0.06 8.30
CA SER A 143 -0.18 1.22 7.75
C SER A 143 1.28 1.49 8.11
N VAL A 144 1.90 2.42 7.38
CA VAL A 144 3.22 2.96 7.73
C VAL A 144 3.11 4.46 8.02
N LYS A 145 3.91 4.94 8.98
CA LYS A 145 3.95 6.33 9.43
C LYS A 145 5.33 6.90 9.26
N CYS A 146 5.40 8.15 8.81
CA CYS A 146 6.65 8.88 8.75
C CYS A 146 7.05 9.34 10.15
N GLU A 147 8.15 8.83 10.68
CA GLU A 147 8.71 9.22 11.96
C GLU A 147 10.17 9.60 11.80
N TYR A 148 10.49 10.85 12.18
CA TYR A 148 11.84 11.43 12.10
C TYR A 148 12.56 11.19 10.77
N GLY A 149 11.85 11.41 9.65
CA GLY A 149 12.38 11.24 8.29
C GLY A 149 12.41 9.81 7.76
N VAL A 150 11.96 8.83 8.55
CA VAL A 150 11.96 7.40 8.18
C VAL A 150 10.53 6.84 8.21
N TRP A 151 10.18 6.04 7.21
CA TRP A 151 8.93 5.27 7.23
C TRP A 151 9.04 4.11 8.22
N LYS A 152 8.17 4.11 9.23
CA LYS A 152 8.06 3.06 10.23
C LYS A 152 6.69 2.39 10.19
N GLY A 153 6.64 1.13 10.59
CA GLY A 153 5.44 0.30 10.55
C GLY A 153 5.62 -0.87 9.60
N GLU A 154 4.78 -1.90 9.78
CA GLU A 154 4.82 -3.11 8.95
C GLU A 154 3.79 -2.98 7.81
N PRO A 155 4.24 -2.92 6.55
CA PRO A 155 3.33 -2.88 5.42
C PRO A 155 2.58 -4.22 5.26
N PRO A 156 1.31 -4.20 4.82
CA PRO A 156 0.58 -5.43 4.54
C PRO A 156 1.12 -6.26 3.37
N THR A 157 0.65 -7.49 3.25
CA THR A 157 0.82 -8.30 2.03
C THR A 157 -0.53 -8.49 1.36
N CYS A 158 -0.60 -8.27 0.04
CA CYS A 158 -1.79 -8.57 -0.76
C CYS A 158 -1.58 -9.88 -1.54
N VAL A 159 -2.53 -10.81 -1.40
CA VAL A 159 -2.52 -12.15 -2.04
C VAL A 159 -3.71 -12.30 -2.97
N HIS A 160 -3.65 -13.25 -3.91
CA HIS A 160 -4.74 -13.47 -4.85
C HIS A 160 -6.01 -13.93 -4.13
N VAL A 161 -7.14 -13.35 -4.51
CA VAL A 161 -8.45 -13.88 -4.14
C VAL A 161 -8.70 -15.13 -4.97
N HIS A 162 -8.93 -16.24 -4.30
CA HIS A 162 -9.36 -17.50 -4.91
C HIS A 162 -10.88 -17.57 -4.92
N CYS A 163 -11.44 -18.02 -6.04
CA CYS A 163 -12.86 -18.30 -6.11
C CYS A 163 -13.22 -19.54 -5.33
N ASN A 164 -14.46 -19.57 -4.85
CA ASN A 164 -15.05 -20.79 -4.34
C ASN A 164 -15.09 -21.88 -5.43
N GLN A 165 -15.33 -23.12 -5.02
CA GLN A 165 -15.56 -24.18 -6.00
C GLN A 165 -16.73 -23.80 -6.91
N PRO A 166 -16.58 -23.84 -8.24
CA PRO A 166 -17.65 -23.49 -9.17
C PRO A 166 -18.85 -24.42 -8.97
N PRO A 167 -20.08 -23.90 -9.08
CA PRO A 167 -21.26 -24.73 -9.02
C PRO A 167 -21.28 -25.66 -10.25
N VAL A 168 -21.63 -26.93 -10.05
CA VAL A 168 -21.73 -27.92 -11.13
C VAL A 168 -23.15 -28.48 -11.15
N PRO A 169 -24.04 -27.91 -12.00
CA PRO A 169 -25.39 -28.41 -12.16
C PRO A 169 -25.45 -29.86 -12.63
N VAL A 170 -26.54 -30.55 -12.31
CA VAL A 170 -26.77 -31.92 -12.75
C VAL A 170 -26.78 -31.99 -14.28
N GLY A 171 -26.06 -32.96 -14.84
CA GLY A 171 -26.00 -33.13 -16.30
C GLY A 171 -24.99 -32.23 -17.00
N THR A 172 -24.23 -31.42 -16.26
CA THR A 172 -23.19 -30.53 -16.82
C THR A 172 -21.78 -30.94 -16.42
N GLU A 173 -20.83 -30.51 -17.24
CA GLU A 173 -19.40 -30.50 -16.95
C GLU A 173 -18.85 -29.08 -17.11
N VAL A 174 -17.79 -28.78 -16.35
CA VAL A 174 -17.21 -27.43 -16.26
C VAL A 174 -15.80 -27.44 -16.83
N TYR A 175 -15.53 -26.48 -17.72
CA TYR A 175 -14.22 -26.25 -18.30
C TYR A 175 -13.68 -24.90 -17.88
N LEU A 176 -12.42 -24.86 -17.43
CA LEU A 176 -11.70 -23.61 -17.23
C LEU A 176 -11.26 -23.06 -18.59
N VAL A 177 -11.66 -21.84 -18.91
CA VAL A 177 -11.35 -21.16 -20.16
C VAL A 177 -10.08 -20.34 -19.99
N GLY A 178 -9.09 -20.57 -20.84
CA GLY A 178 -7.85 -19.81 -20.91
C GLY A 178 -7.53 -19.35 -22.34
N SER A 179 -6.43 -18.62 -22.49
CA SER A 179 -5.99 -18.08 -23.80
C SER A 179 -5.68 -19.14 -24.85
N ARG A 180 -5.42 -20.39 -24.43
CA ARG A 180 -5.09 -21.52 -25.31
C ARG A 180 -6.25 -22.49 -25.52
N GLY A 181 -7.46 -22.13 -25.10
CA GLY A 181 -8.64 -23.00 -25.16
C GLY A 181 -9.18 -23.34 -23.77
N ARG A 182 -9.96 -24.42 -23.70
CA ARG A 182 -10.68 -24.83 -22.48
C ARG A 182 -10.17 -26.18 -21.97
N TRP A 183 -10.12 -26.35 -20.65
CA TRP A 183 -9.59 -27.55 -19.99
C TRP A 183 -10.57 -28.06 -18.94
N PRO A 184 -10.74 -29.38 -18.76
CA PRO A 184 -11.58 -29.91 -17.69
C PRO A 184 -11.18 -29.35 -16.33
N PHE A 185 -12.14 -28.84 -15.56
CA PHE A 185 -11.86 -28.25 -14.26
C PHE A 185 -11.74 -29.34 -13.17
N ASP A 186 -10.64 -29.35 -12.41
CA ASP A 186 -10.44 -30.20 -11.23
C ASP A 186 -10.09 -29.35 -10.00
N ALA A 187 -11.04 -29.23 -9.06
CA ALA A 187 -10.88 -28.45 -7.84
C ALA A 187 -9.71 -28.93 -6.95
N ARG A 188 -9.25 -30.18 -7.11
CA ARG A 188 -8.10 -30.71 -6.33
C ARG A 188 -6.77 -30.13 -6.78
N GLN A 189 -6.69 -29.61 -8.00
CA GLN A 189 -5.47 -28.98 -8.54
C GLN A 189 -5.33 -27.53 -8.10
N GLY A 190 -6.37 -26.95 -7.50
CA GLY A 190 -6.40 -25.58 -7.01
C GLY A 190 -7.62 -24.82 -7.51
N LEU A 191 -8.00 -23.82 -6.74
CA LEU A 191 -9.11 -22.94 -7.09
C LEU A 191 -8.63 -21.79 -7.99
N PRO A 192 -9.40 -21.42 -9.01
CA PRO A 192 -9.02 -20.36 -9.92
C PRO A 192 -9.07 -19.00 -9.21
N THR A 193 -8.29 -18.05 -9.70
CA THR A 193 -8.22 -16.69 -9.14
C THR A 193 -9.24 -15.77 -9.78
N HIS A 194 -9.43 -14.59 -9.18
CA HIS A 194 -10.19 -13.48 -9.78
C HIS A 194 -9.92 -13.29 -11.28
N GLY A 195 -10.99 -13.07 -12.04
CA GLY A 195 -10.96 -12.90 -13.50
C GLY A 195 -10.98 -14.21 -14.29
N ALA A 196 -10.91 -15.38 -13.62
CA ALA A 196 -11.06 -16.65 -14.28
C ALA A 196 -12.48 -16.84 -14.87
N VAL A 197 -12.55 -17.58 -15.97
CA VAL A 197 -13.80 -17.86 -16.67
C VAL A 197 -13.97 -19.36 -16.77
N ILE A 198 -15.20 -19.82 -16.50
CA ILE A 198 -15.60 -21.20 -16.75
C ILE A 198 -16.67 -21.27 -17.82
N GLU A 199 -16.68 -22.36 -18.56
CA GLU A 199 -17.70 -22.72 -19.54
C GLU A 199 -18.41 -24.00 -19.09
N TYR A 200 -19.74 -23.97 -19.12
CA TYR A 200 -20.58 -25.16 -18.93
C TYR A 200 -20.81 -25.87 -20.25
N ALA A 201 -20.70 -27.20 -20.24
CA ALA A 201 -21.14 -28.05 -21.33
C ALA A 201 -22.04 -29.18 -20.81
N CYS A 202 -22.94 -29.67 -21.66
CA CYS A 202 -23.78 -30.81 -21.31
C CYS A 202 -23.01 -32.11 -21.43
N LEU A 203 -23.21 -33.02 -20.47
CA LEU A 203 -22.61 -34.35 -20.48
C LEU A 203 -23.12 -35.22 -21.65
N LYS A 204 -24.29 -34.90 -22.20
CA LYS A 204 -24.91 -35.63 -23.30
C LYS A 204 -24.89 -34.79 -24.57
N ASP A 205 -24.46 -35.40 -25.68
CA ASP A 205 -24.36 -34.73 -26.99
C ASP A 205 -25.72 -34.33 -27.57
N ASP A 206 -26.81 -34.98 -27.16
CA ASP A 206 -28.18 -34.66 -27.59
C ASP A 206 -28.84 -33.57 -26.73
N HIS A 207 -28.09 -32.91 -25.84
CA HIS A 207 -28.57 -31.82 -24.99
C HIS A 207 -27.84 -30.51 -25.29
N ARG A 208 -28.55 -29.39 -25.13
CA ARG A 208 -28.00 -28.04 -25.24
C ARG A 208 -28.11 -27.32 -23.90
N ILE A 209 -27.18 -26.40 -23.68
CA ILE A 209 -27.20 -25.48 -22.55
C ILE A 209 -28.29 -24.43 -22.76
N GLU A 210 -29.15 -24.27 -21.75
CA GLU A 210 -30.14 -23.21 -21.63
C GLU A 210 -29.82 -22.38 -20.38
N GLY A 211 -29.70 -21.06 -20.55
CA GLY A 211 -29.23 -20.14 -19.51
C GLY A 211 -27.75 -19.72 -19.68
N PRO A 212 -27.05 -19.33 -18.60
CA PRO A 212 -25.69 -18.80 -18.71
C PRO A 212 -24.67 -19.90 -19.03
N ARG A 213 -24.15 -19.89 -20.27
CA ARG A 213 -23.07 -20.81 -20.69
C ARG A 213 -21.74 -20.53 -20.00
N PHE A 214 -21.47 -19.27 -19.63
CA PHE A 214 -20.23 -18.85 -19.00
C PHE A 214 -20.48 -18.27 -17.61
N SER A 215 -19.54 -18.48 -16.71
CA SER A 215 -19.50 -17.80 -15.41
C SER A 215 -18.11 -17.26 -15.13
N PHE A 216 -18.04 -16.12 -14.46
CA PHE A 216 -16.84 -15.33 -14.22
C PHE A 216 -16.55 -15.29 -12.72
N CYS A 217 -15.29 -15.50 -12.36
CA CYS A 217 -14.82 -15.34 -10.99
C CYS A 217 -14.62 -13.86 -10.67
N ILE A 218 -15.48 -13.27 -9.84
CA ILE A 218 -15.45 -11.87 -9.42
C ILE A 218 -15.33 -11.83 -7.90
N ASP A 219 -14.22 -11.30 -7.39
CA ASP A 219 -13.90 -11.17 -5.96
C ASP A 219 -14.25 -12.40 -5.10
N GLY A 220 -13.95 -13.62 -5.59
CA GLY A 220 -14.13 -14.87 -4.86
C GLY A 220 -15.47 -15.59 -5.14
N HIS A 221 -16.37 -14.93 -5.87
CA HIS A 221 -17.71 -15.44 -6.19
C HIS A 221 -17.89 -15.64 -7.70
N TRP A 222 -18.74 -16.59 -8.07
CA TRP A 222 -19.06 -16.89 -9.47
C TRP A 222 -20.26 -16.05 -9.91
N SER A 223 -20.11 -15.32 -11.02
CA SER A 223 -21.15 -14.44 -11.56
C SER A 223 -21.42 -14.77 -13.05
N PRO A 224 -22.68 -14.94 -13.47
CA PRO A 224 -23.90 -14.86 -12.66
C PRO A 224 -23.98 -16.01 -11.63
N ASP A 225 -24.72 -15.78 -10.54
CA ASP A 225 -25.02 -16.79 -9.50
C ASP A 225 -25.99 -17.86 -10.03
N GLU A 226 -26.74 -17.55 -11.08
CA GLU A 226 -27.62 -18.47 -11.79
C GLU A 226 -26.80 -19.53 -12.54
N THR A 227 -27.32 -20.76 -12.57
CA THR A 227 -26.66 -21.88 -13.25
C THR A 227 -27.47 -22.37 -14.44
N PRO A 228 -26.83 -22.85 -15.52
CA PRO A 228 -27.53 -23.33 -16.70
C PRO A 228 -28.18 -24.71 -16.48
N ASN A 229 -29.17 -25.01 -17.32
CA ASN A 229 -29.76 -26.34 -17.41
C ASN A 229 -29.43 -26.98 -18.77
N CYS A 230 -29.37 -28.32 -18.80
CA CYS A 230 -29.20 -29.08 -20.02
C CYS A 230 -30.55 -29.60 -20.52
N THR A 231 -31.05 -29.06 -21.63
CA THR A 231 -32.31 -29.47 -22.25
C THR A 231 -32.06 -30.25 -23.53
N LYS A 232 -32.84 -31.31 -23.75
CA LYS A 232 -32.70 -32.16 -24.93
C LYS A 232 -32.95 -31.33 -26.20
N ILE A 233 -32.09 -31.48 -27.20
CA ILE A 233 -32.26 -30.85 -28.50
C ILE A 233 -33.48 -31.47 -29.18
N THR A 234 -34.55 -30.71 -29.29
CA THR A 234 -35.69 -31.02 -30.14
C THR A 234 -35.49 -30.33 -31.49
N HIS A 235 -35.64 -31.06 -32.60
CA HIS A 235 -35.79 -30.42 -33.91
C HIS A 235 -37.05 -29.54 -33.88
N ASP A 236 -37.07 -28.46 -34.64
CA ASP A 236 -38.28 -27.67 -34.82
C ASP A 236 -39.40 -28.60 -35.30
N VAL A 237 -40.54 -28.59 -34.61
CA VAL A 237 -41.72 -29.33 -35.05
C VAL A 237 -42.08 -28.75 -36.42
N ILE A 238 -41.79 -29.49 -37.48
CA ILE A 238 -42.11 -29.08 -38.85
C ILE A 238 -43.63 -28.89 -38.88
N PRO A 239 -44.14 -27.67 -39.12
CA PRO A 239 -45.56 -27.46 -39.23
C PRO A 239 -46.12 -28.40 -40.31
N PRO A 240 -47.27 -29.05 -40.10
CA PRO A 240 -47.86 -29.90 -41.13
C PRO A 240 -48.07 -29.19 -42.47
N SER A 241 -48.13 -27.85 -42.47
CA SER A 241 -48.20 -27.00 -43.66
C SER A 241 -46.92 -26.96 -44.51
N TRP A 242 -45.77 -27.39 -43.97
CA TRP A 242 -44.48 -27.49 -44.68
C TRP A 242 -44.21 -28.90 -45.22
N LEU A 243 -45.04 -29.88 -44.83
CA LEU A 243 -45.07 -31.17 -45.50
C LEU A 243 -45.81 -30.97 -46.83
N PHE A 244 -45.06 -30.70 -47.91
CA PHE A 244 -45.63 -30.64 -49.25
C PHE A 244 -46.40 -31.93 -49.53
N TYR A 245 -47.73 -31.83 -49.56
CA TYR A 245 -48.62 -32.90 -49.95
C TYR A 245 -48.33 -33.22 -51.42
N LYS A 246 -47.73 -34.38 -51.71
CA LYS A 246 -47.69 -34.90 -53.07
C LYS A 246 -49.08 -35.51 -53.35
N PRO A 247 -49.86 -34.97 -54.29
CA PRO A 247 -51.14 -35.55 -54.67
C PRO A 247 -50.96 -36.94 -55.32
#